data_AF-A0AA41ZD00-F1
#
_entry.id   AF-A0AA41ZD00-F1
#
_cell.length_a   1.000
_cell.length_b   1.000
_cell.length_c   1.000
_cell.angle_alpha   90.00
_cell.angle_beta   90.00
_cell.angle_gamma   90.00
#
_symmetry.space_group_name_H-M   'P 1'
#
loop_
_entity.id
_entity.type
_entity.pdbx_description
1 polymer ?
#
loop_
_entity_poly.entity_id
_entity_poly.type
_entity_poly.pdbx_seq_one_letter_code
_entity_poly.pdbx_strand_id
1 'polypeptide(L)'
;MLEDPSTPDNDPAANKETTEDPRIFCFERPEDLTAFELSVTKLIGRLHEREQSMFVSPRNVLRMNHGRQWVHSARAPEPDTSMHSISTEWLIPFKDIADNDLGLIARSILPVSEDMSRQFAQRMYGVVSAAAESVGNVVDAKIAGSVTASLIEMMSKIELGVDREGNVSMPQIHVGPEAYDKLAKALENMEPEVAAELERLKEEKSQQALQREAERRAKFRRTED
;
A
#
# COMPACT_ATOMS: atom_id res chain seq x y z
N MET A 1 -9.64 10.29 46.57
CA MET A 1 -9.41 8.85 46.74
C MET A 1 -8.68 8.41 45.49
N LEU A 2 -7.39 8.14 45.64
CA LEU A 2 -6.47 7.73 44.59
C LEU A 2 -6.48 6.20 44.59
N GLU A 3 -6.82 5.58 43.47
CA GLU A 3 -6.62 4.14 43.27
C GLU A 3 -5.23 3.90 42.67
N ASP A 4 -4.57 2.91 43.24
CA ASP A 4 -3.17 2.51 43.07
C ASP A 4 -3.01 1.66 41.79
N PRO A 5 -2.14 2.02 40.82
CA PRO A 5 -1.94 1.25 39.61
C PRO A 5 -0.82 0.23 39.82
N SER A 6 -1.10 -0.85 40.56
CA SER A 6 -0.18 -1.98 40.70
C SER A 6 -0.92 -3.32 40.75
N THR A 7 -1.66 -3.61 39.68
CA THR A 7 -2.10 -4.98 39.40
C THR A 7 -1.52 -5.39 38.05
N PRO A 8 -0.55 -6.32 37.97
CA PRO A 8 -0.17 -6.88 36.69
C PRO A 8 -1.36 -7.66 36.14
N ASP A 9 -1.81 -7.30 34.94
CA ASP A 9 -2.75 -8.08 34.14
C ASP A 9 -2.16 -9.47 33.97
N ASN A 10 -2.71 -10.41 34.73
CA ASN A 10 -2.37 -11.82 34.65
C ASN A 10 -3.14 -12.38 33.44
N ASP A 11 -2.60 -12.16 32.25
CA ASP A 11 -3.14 -12.69 31.00
C ASP A 11 -3.06 -14.23 31.03
N PRO A 12 -4.20 -14.95 31.09
CA PRO A 12 -4.20 -16.41 31.20
C PRO A 12 -3.71 -17.11 29.92
N ALA A 13 -3.29 -16.37 28.89
CA ALA A 13 -2.73 -16.90 27.65
C ALA A 13 -1.20 -17.10 27.67
N ALA A 14 -0.49 -16.62 28.70
CA ALA A 14 0.98 -16.55 28.68
C ALA A 14 1.74 -17.85 29.00
N ASN A 15 1.06 -19.00 29.18
CA ASN A 15 1.76 -20.25 29.45
C ASN A 15 1.07 -21.46 28.81
N LYS A 16 1.07 -21.52 27.47
CA LYS A 16 1.07 -22.80 26.78
C LYS A 16 2.50 -23.07 26.35
N GLU A 17 3.24 -23.81 27.19
CA GLU A 17 4.39 -24.57 26.72
C GLU A 17 3.93 -25.33 25.47
N THR A 18 4.42 -24.93 24.30
CA THR A 18 4.32 -25.72 23.09
C THR A 18 5.13 -26.97 23.34
N THR A 19 4.47 -28.02 23.85
CA THR A 19 5.07 -29.33 24.00
C THR A 19 5.27 -29.89 22.59
N GLU A 20 6.43 -29.59 21.99
CA GLU A 20 6.83 -30.19 20.71
C GLU A 20 6.83 -31.71 20.89
N ASP A 21 6.00 -32.44 20.12
CA ASP A 21 5.98 -33.89 20.17
C ASP A 21 7.34 -34.39 19.64
N PRO A 22 8.17 -35.06 20.47
CA PRO A 22 9.52 -35.47 20.08
C PRO A 22 9.54 -36.48 18.91
N ARG A 23 8.38 -36.97 18.46
CA ARG A 23 8.23 -37.87 17.32
C ARG A 23 8.03 -37.14 15.99
N ILE A 24 7.77 -35.84 16.00
CA ILE A 24 7.54 -35.03 14.80
C ILE A 24 8.78 -34.15 14.58
N PHE A 25 9.73 -34.63 13.77
CA PHE A 25 10.87 -33.84 13.32
C PHE A 25 10.75 -33.59 11.82
N CYS A 26 10.62 -32.32 11.43
CA CYS A 26 10.54 -31.92 10.02
C CYS A 26 11.91 -32.00 9.30
N PHE A 27 13.00 -31.92 10.07
CA PHE A 27 14.38 -31.99 9.59
C PHE A 27 15.24 -32.80 10.57
N GLU A 28 16.17 -33.60 10.06
CA GLU A 28 17.13 -34.36 10.89
C GLU A 28 18.10 -33.42 11.64
N ARG A 29 18.43 -32.27 11.05
CA ARG A 29 19.29 -31.25 11.64
C ARG A 29 18.48 -29.98 11.92
N PRO A 30 18.50 -29.45 13.15
CA PRO A 30 17.82 -28.19 13.48
C PRO A 30 18.27 -27.01 12.60
N GLU A 31 19.54 -26.99 12.19
CA GLU A 31 20.10 -25.97 11.30
C GLU A 31 19.36 -25.91 9.95
N ASP A 32 18.90 -27.05 9.44
CA ASP A 32 18.18 -27.12 8.16
C ASP A 32 16.78 -26.53 8.28
N LEU A 33 16.11 -26.71 9.44
CA LEU A 33 14.82 -26.07 9.72
C LEU A 33 14.97 -24.55 9.74
N THR A 34 15.93 -24.02 10.49
CA THR A 34 16.19 -22.58 10.56
C THR A 34 16.56 -22.02 9.18
N ALA A 35 17.40 -22.73 8.42
CA ALA A 35 17.77 -22.32 7.07
C ALA A 35 16.56 -22.31 6.12
N PHE A 36 15.67 -23.29 6.24
CA PHE A 36 14.43 -23.38 5.47
C PHE A 36 13.48 -22.21 5.81
N GLU A 37 13.16 -22.00 7.09
CA GLU A 37 12.28 -20.92 7.54
C GLU A 37 12.78 -19.54 7.11
N LEU A 38 14.09 -19.30 7.27
CA LEU A 38 14.72 -18.06 6.82
C LEU A 38 14.61 -17.88 5.31
N SER A 39 14.78 -18.96 4.54
CA SER A 39 14.72 -18.94 3.08
C SER A 39 13.29 -18.68 2.59
N VAL A 40 12.30 -19.33 3.19
CA VAL A 40 10.87 -19.12 2.90
C VAL A 40 10.46 -17.69 3.24
N THR A 41 10.82 -17.21 4.43
CA THR A 41 10.53 -15.83 4.86
C THR A 41 11.16 -14.80 3.91
N LYS A 42 12.41 -14.99 3.50
CA LYS A 42 13.07 -14.13 2.51
C LYS A 42 12.43 -14.20 1.13
N LEU A 43 11.92 -15.36 0.73
CA LEU A 43 11.23 -15.51 -0.56
C LEU A 43 9.89 -14.78 -0.54
N ILE A 44 9.07 -15.01 0.48
CA ILE A 44 7.77 -14.31 0.66
C ILE A 44 8.02 -12.81 0.77
N GLY A 45 9.00 -12.36 1.54
CA GLY A 45 9.37 -10.95 1.65
C GLY A 45 9.73 -10.32 0.31
N ARG A 46 10.53 -10.99 -0.52
CA ARG A 46 10.89 -10.51 -1.86
C ARG A 46 9.69 -10.45 -2.81
N LEU A 47 8.80 -11.45 -2.76
CA LEU A 47 7.58 -11.45 -3.56
C LEU A 47 6.69 -10.28 -3.14
N HIS A 48 6.50 -10.07 -1.84
CA HIS A 48 5.72 -8.96 -1.33
C HIS A 48 6.30 -7.58 -1.68
N GLU A 49 7.62 -7.40 -1.56
CA GLU A 49 8.31 -6.17 -1.95
C GLU A 49 8.12 -5.86 -3.45
N ARG A 50 8.14 -6.88 -4.31
CA ARG A 50 7.88 -6.74 -5.74
C ARG A 50 6.45 -6.28 -6.00
N GLU A 51 5.46 -6.88 -5.34
CA GLU A 51 4.06 -6.49 -5.45
C GLU A 51 3.83 -5.05 -4.95
N GLN A 52 4.38 -4.70 -3.79
CA GLN A 52 4.31 -3.34 -3.24
C GLN A 52 4.88 -2.29 -4.22
N SER A 53 5.96 -2.62 -4.92
CA SER A 53 6.60 -1.70 -5.87
C SER A 53 5.71 -1.28 -7.03
N MET A 54 4.63 -2.05 -7.32
CA MET A 54 3.63 -1.68 -8.33
C MET A 54 2.73 -0.53 -7.88
N PHE A 55 2.63 -0.28 -6.57
CA PHE A 55 1.76 0.72 -5.99
C PHE A 55 2.52 1.92 -5.41
N VAL A 56 3.66 1.65 -4.77
CA VAL A 56 4.47 2.67 -4.09
C VAL A 56 5.93 2.51 -4.50
N SER A 57 6.56 3.62 -4.88
CA SER A 57 8.00 3.63 -5.17
C SER A 57 8.78 3.10 -3.96
N PRO A 58 9.75 2.18 -4.13
CA PRO A 58 10.58 1.68 -3.04
C PRO A 58 11.30 2.78 -2.26
N ARG A 59 11.51 3.95 -2.87
CA ARG A 59 12.13 5.13 -2.22
C ARG A 59 11.20 5.82 -1.22
N ASN A 60 9.90 5.58 -1.32
CA ASN A 60 8.86 6.15 -0.45
C ASN A 60 8.40 5.14 0.62
N VAL A 61 9.06 3.98 0.73
CA VAL A 61 8.76 2.98 1.74
C VAL A 61 9.67 3.19 2.95
N LEU A 62 9.06 3.46 4.11
CA LEU A 62 9.77 3.46 5.39
C LEU A 62 9.56 2.12 6.08
N ARG A 63 10.66 1.47 6.47
CA ARG A 63 10.63 0.27 7.31
C ARG A 63 10.84 0.67 8.75
N MET A 64 9.93 0.22 9.61
CA MET A 64 10.03 0.43 11.05
C MET A 64 10.10 -0.94 11.73
N ASN A 65 11.09 -1.12 12.60
CA ASN A 65 11.38 -2.42 13.22
C ASN A 65 10.77 -2.57 14.63
N HIS A 66 9.97 -1.61 15.12
CA HIS A 66 9.47 -1.62 16.50
C HIS A 66 8.06 -1.02 16.67
N GLY A 67 7.32 -1.55 17.64
CA GLY A 67 6.03 -1.04 18.12
C GLY A 67 4.83 -1.48 17.28
N ARG A 68 3.61 -1.38 17.86
CA ARG A 68 2.33 -1.65 17.17
C ARG A 68 1.62 -0.38 16.69
N GLN A 69 2.14 0.78 17.10
CA GLN A 69 1.52 2.08 16.88
C GLN A 69 2.61 3.14 16.79
N TRP A 70 2.36 4.16 15.98
CA TRP A 70 3.21 5.34 15.89
C TRP A 70 2.47 6.54 16.47
N VAL A 71 3.08 7.29 17.39
CA VAL A 71 2.50 8.53 17.94
C VAL A 71 3.40 9.67 17.53
N HIS A 72 2.85 10.67 16.86
CA HIS A 72 3.61 11.83 16.40
C HIS A 72 3.25 13.08 17.21
N SER A 73 3.92 13.26 18.36
CA SER A 73 3.65 14.26 19.39
C SER A 73 3.60 15.75 18.98
N ALA A 74 3.73 16.08 17.70
CA ALA A 74 3.87 17.43 17.17
C ALA A 74 2.62 18.00 16.46
N ARG A 75 1.54 17.22 16.23
CA ARG A 75 0.31 17.73 15.57
C ARG A 75 -0.96 17.16 16.20
N ALA A 76 -1.95 18.03 16.44
CA ALA A 76 -3.30 17.64 16.86
C ALA A 76 -4.35 18.16 15.85
N PRO A 77 -5.35 17.36 15.47
CA PRO A 77 -5.50 15.93 15.76
C PRO A 77 -4.53 15.06 14.92
N GLU A 78 -4.01 13.99 15.51
CA GLU A 78 -3.19 13.01 14.80
C GLU A 78 -4.09 12.15 13.87
N PRO A 79 -3.70 11.90 12.62
CA PRO A 79 -4.36 10.89 11.78
C PRO A 79 -4.19 9.49 12.38
N ASP A 80 -5.06 8.54 12.00
CA ASP A 80 -4.90 7.15 12.42
C ASP A 80 -3.57 6.58 11.88
N THR A 81 -2.66 6.28 12.80
CA THR A 81 -1.32 5.72 12.58
C THR A 81 -1.23 4.28 13.06
N SER A 82 -2.36 3.59 13.24
CA SER A 82 -2.39 2.19 13.65
C SER A 82 -1.75 1.29 12.59
N MET A 83 -0.97 0.31 13.04
CA MET A 83 -0.44 -0.71 12.13
C MET A 83 -1.53 -1.75 11.84
N HIS A 84 -1.77 -2.03 10.57
CA HIS A 84 -2.69 -3.08 10.14
C HIS A 84 -1.92 -4.36 9.83
N SER A 85 -2.42 -5.48 10.36
CA SER A 85 -1.89 -6.80 10.04
C SER A 85 -2.41 -7.28 8.69
N ILE A 86 -1.52 -7.81 7.87
CA ILE A 86 -1.84 -8.64 6.71
C ILE A 86 -1.48 -10.06 7.11
N SER A 87 -2.45 -10.97 7.03
CA SER A 87 -2.26 -12.35 7.43
C SER A 87 -2.96 -13.28 6.45
N THR A 88 -2.29 -14.33 6.04
CA THR A 88 -2.83 -15.34 5.14
C THR A 88 -2.72 -16.70 5.79
N GLU A 89 -3.78 -17.47 5.69
CA GLU A 89 -3.81 -18.88 6.06
C GLU A 89 -3.91 -19.71 4.78
N TRP A 90 -3.22 -20.85 4.76
CA TRP A 90 -3.35 -21.82 3.67
C TRP A 90 -3.37 -23.23 4.22
N LEU A 91 -3.96 -24.13 3.44
CA LEU A 91 -4.10 -25.54 3.78
C LEU A 91 -3.15 -26.37 2.94
N ILE A 92 -2.39 -27.23 3.61
CA ILE A 92 -1.56 -28.25 2.95
C ILE A 92 -2.25 -29.60 3.13
N PRO A 93 -2.69 -30.26 2.04
CA PRO A 93 -3.27 -31.59 2.14
C PRO A 93 -2.24 -32.61 2.62
N PHE A 94 -2.60 -33.44 3.60
CA PHE A 94 -1.71 -34.50 4.11
C PHE A 94 -1.24 -35.47 3.01
N LYS A 95 -2.10 -35.74 2.02
CA LYS A 95 -1.77 -36.61 0.89
C LYS A 95 -0.53 -36.11 0.13
N ASP A 96 -0.46 -34.81 -0.14
CA ASP A 96 0.64 -34.22 -0.90
C ASP A 96 1.98 -34.34 -0.14
N ILE A 97 1.91 -34.32 1.20
CA ILE A 97 3.07 -34.58 2.07
C ILE A 97 3.45 -36.06 1.99
N ALA A 98 2.48 -36.97 2.10
CA ALA A 98 2.71 -38.41 2.08
C ALA A 98 3.30 -38.89 0.74
N ASP A 99 2.89 -38.26 -0.37
CA ASP A 99 3.37 -38.54 -1.72
C ASP A 99 4.75 -37.89 -2.00
N ASN A 100 5.35 -37.19 -1.02
CA ASN A 100 6.63 -36.47 -1.14
C ASN A 100 6.66 -35.49 -2.33
N ASP A 101 5.53 -34.83 -2.62
CA ASP A 101 5.45 -33.91 -3.75
C ASP A 101 6.16 -32.58 -3.43
N LEU A 102 7.40 -32.44 -3.89
CA LEU A 102 8.17 -31.20 -3.75
C LEU A 102 7.55 -30.00 -4.49
N GLY A 103 6.69 -30.24 -5.49
CA GLY A 103 5.94 -29.20 -6.18
C GLY A 103 4.95 -28.48 -5.27
N LEU A 104 4.59 -29.08 -4.13
CA LEU A 104 3.75 -28.47 -3.10
C LEU A 104 4.32 -27.13 -2.61
N ILE A 105 5.64 -27.02 -2.43
CA ILE A 105 6.29 -25.79 -1.92
C ILE A 105 5.97 -24.60 -2.83
N ALA A 106 6.14 -24.77 -4.14
CA ALA A 106 5.84 -23.72 -5.11
C ALA A 106 4.34 -23.41 -5.18
N ARG A 107 3.49 -24.45 -5.15
CA ARG A 107 2.03 -24.30 -5.17
C ARG A 107 1.49 -23.64 -3.91
N SER A 108 2.16 -23.76 -2.78
CA SER A 108 1.75 -23.12 -1.52
C SER A 108 2.17 -21.65 -1.45
N ILE A 109 3.33 -21.27 -2.00
CA ILE A 109 3.85 -19.91 -1.87
C ILE A 109 3.08 -18.89 -2.73
N LEU A 110 2.65 -19.28 -3.94
CA LEU A 110 1.97 -18.35 -4.85
C LEU A 110 0.63 -17.82 -4.29
N PRO A 111 -0.31 -18.66 -3.83
CA PRO A 111 -1.57 -18.19 -3.25
C PRO A 111 -1.36 -17.29 -2.03
N VAL A 112 -0.31 -17.55 -1.23
CA VAL A 112 0.04 -16.73 -0.07
C VAL A 112 0.44 -15.33 -0.51
N SER A 113 1.33 -15.23 -1.50
CA SER A 113 1.74 -13.95 -2.05
C SER A 113 0.57 -13.19 -2.67
N GLU A 114 -0.33 -13.87 -3.39
CA GLU A 114 -1.50 -13.27 -4.02
C GLU A 114 -2.49 -12.72 -2.99
N ASP A 115 -2.78 -13.47 -1.92
CA ASP A 115 -3.67 -13.03 -0.86
C ASP A 115 -3.07 -11.85 -0.07
N MET A 116 -1.78 -11.92 0.28
CA MET A 116 -1.08 -10.81 0.91
C MET A 116 -1.09 -9.54 0.03
N SER A 117 -0.88 -9.68 -1.28
CA SER A 117 -0.93 -8.56 -2.24
C SER A 117 -2.33 -7.95 -2.32
N ARG A 118 -3.36 -8.80 -2.39
CA ARG A 118 -4.77 -8.37 -2.37
C ARG A 118 -5.12 -7.59 -1.11
N GLN A 119 -4.75 -8.11 0.07
CA GLN A 119 -5.01 -7.44 1.35
C GLN A 119 -4.26 -6.10 1.43
N PHE A 120 -3.00 -6.06 0.98
CA PHE A 120 -2.22 -4.83 0.91
C PHE A 120 -2.92 -3.77 0.05
N ALA A 121 -3.30 -4.11 -1.17
CA ALA A 121 -3.97 -3.20 -2.09
C ALA A 121 -5.29 -2.68 -1.51
N GLN A 122 -6.12 -3.56 -0.94
CA GLN A 122 -7.39 -3.18 -0.30
C GLN A 122 -7.19 -2.18 0.85
N ARG A 123 -6.20 -2.43 1.72
CA ARG A 123 -5.89 -1.55 2.84
C ARG A 123 -5.36 -0.20 2.36
N MET A 124 -4.42 -0.22 1.43
CA MET A 124 -3.84 1.00 0.85
C MET A 124 -4.91 1.88 0.22
N TYR A 125 -5.75 1.32 -0.66
CA TYR A 125 -6.84 2.09 -1.27
C TYR A 125 -7.86 2.57 -0.24
N GLY A 126 -8.16 1.77 0.78
CA GLY A 126 -9.04 2.18 1.89
C GLY A 126 -8.51 3.40 2.65
N VAL A 127 -7.22 3.42 2.98
CA VAL A 127 -6.57 4.55 3.66
C VAL A 127 -6.58 5.80 2.78
N VAL A 128 -6.23 5.67 1.51
CA VAL A 128 -6.24 6.80 0.55
C VAL A 128 -7.66 7.33 0.35
N SER A 129 -8.66 6.45 0.24
CA SER A 129 -10.08 6.84 0.11
C SER A 129 -10.56 7.60 1.33
N ALA A 130 -10.31 7.07 2.54
CA ALA A 130 -10.71 7.73 3.78
C ALA A 130 -10.06 9.10 3.94
N ALA A 131 -8.78 9.24 3.58
CA ALA A 131 -8.09 10.52 3.57
C ALA A 131 -8.73 11.50 2.57
N ALA A 132 -9.01 11.05 1.33
CA ALA A 132 -9.65 11.87 0.31
C ALA A 132 -11.07 12.31 0.72
N GLU A 133 -11.87 11.41 1.30
CA GLU A 133 -13.20 11.69 1.85
C GLU A 133 -13.14 12.75 2.96
N SER A 134 -12.17 12.66 3.87
CA SER A 134 -12.03 13.59 5.00
C SER A 134 -11.86 15.05 4.59
N VAL A 135 -11.27 15.29 3.41
CA VAL A 135 -11.02 16.63 2.86
C VAL A 135 -11.97 16.97 1.71
N GLY A 136 -12.97 16.13 1.42
CA GLY A 136 -13.92 16.32 0.33
C GLY A 136 -13.31 16.19 -1.08
N ASN A 137 -12.13 15.57 -1.20
CA ASN A 137 -11.45 15.34 -2.47
C ASN A 137 -11.95 14.05 -3.16
N VAL A 138 -13.27 13.92 -3.25
CA VAL A 138 -13.94 12.79 -3.89
C VAL A 138 -14.78 13.31 -5.05
N VAL A 139 -14.83 12.53 -6.13
CA VAL A 139 -15.65 12.83 -7.32
C VAL A 139 -16.73 11.78 -7.43
N ASP A 140 -17.99 12.21 -7.48
CA ASP A 140 -19.12 11.31 -7.71
C ASP A 140 -19.41 11.22 -9.20
N ALA A 141 -19.12 10.06 -9.79
CA ALA A 141 -19.34 9.80 -11.20
C ALA A 141 -20.80 9.92 -11.64
N LYS A 142 -21.77 9.72 -10.73
CA LYS A 142 -23.20 9.87 -11.04
C LYS A 142 -23.59 11.34 -11.14
N ILE A 143 -23.01 12.19 -10.30
CA ILE A 143 -23.25 13.64 -10.32
C ILE A 143 -22.57 14.28 -11.53
N ALA A 144 -21.33 13.85 -11.84
CA ALA A 144 -20.59 14.33 -13.01
C ALA A 144 -21.24 13.93 -14.36
N GLY A 145 -22.08 12.89 -14.36
CA GLY A 145 -22.90 12.49 -15.51
C GLY A 145 -22.16 11.72 -16.62
N SER A 146 -20.83 11.79 -16.69
CA SER A 146 -20.02 11.00 -17.62
C SER A 146 -18.60 10.74 -17.06
N VAL A 147 -17.94 9.69 -17.57
CA VAL A 147 -16.57 9.33 -17.17
C VAL A 147 -15.57 10.44 -17.50
N THR A 148 -15.75 11.10 -18.64
CA THR A 148 -14.93 12.24 -19.09
C THR A 148 -15.12 13.47 -18.21
N ALA A 149 -16.35 13.79 -17.83
CA ALA A 149 -16.61 14.86 -16.86
C ALA A 149 -16.01 14.56 -15.49
N SER A 150 -16.11 13.31 -15.01
CA SER A 150 -15.44 12.90 -13.77
C SER A 150 -13.92 13.04 -13.85
N LEU A 151 -13.32 12.76 -15.02
CA LEU A 151 -11.87 12.91 -15.22
C LEU A 151 -11.44 14.38 -15.14
N ILE A 152 -12.21 15.29 -15.73
CA ILE A 152 -11.95 16.74 -15.65
C ILE A 152 -12.10 17.22 -14.20
N GLU A 153 -13.16 16.81 -13.52
CA GLU A 153 -13.36 17.16 -12.11
C GLU A 153 -12.24 16.60 -11.22
N MET A 154 -11.80 15.38 -11.47
CA MET A 154 -10.65 14.79 -10.77
C MET A 154 -9.38 15.63 -11.02
N MET A 155 -9.07 15.95 -12.28
CA MET A 155 -7.91 16.77 -12.65
C MET A 155 -7.95 18.18 -12.04
N SER A 156 -9.14 18.75 -11.84
CA SER A 156 -9.28 20.08 -11.26
C SER A 156 -9.04 20.07 -9.75
N LYS A 157 -9.35 18.97 -9.06
CA LYS A 157 -9.15 18.82 -7.61
C LYS A 157 -7.74 18.39 -7.22
N ILE A 158 -7.05 17.60 -8.06
CA ILE A 158 -5.70 17.16 -7.73
C ILE A 158 -4.66 18.29 -7.83
N GLU A 159 -3.58 18.11 -7.08
CA GLU A 159 -2.37 18.91 -7.17
C GLU A 159 -1.27 18.08 -7.85
N LEU A 160 -0.67 18.62 -8.91
CA LEU A 160 0.46 17.96 -9.58
C LEU A 160 1.77 18.26 -8.86
N GLY A 161 2.65 17.27 -8.85
CA GLY A 161 4.01 17.37 -8.31
C GLY A 161 5.06 17.45 -9.42
N VAL A 162 6.29 17.77 -9.03
CA VAL A 162 7.46 17.76 -9.91
C VAL A 162 8.37 16.61 -9.47
N ASP A 163 8.89 15.85 -10.43
CA ASP A 163 9.84 14.78 -10.17
C ASP A 163 11.25 15.32 -9.83
N ARG A 164 12.22 14.41 -9.63
CA ARG A 164 13.59 14.79 -9.25
C ARG A 164 14.32 15.51 -10.39
N GLU A 165 13.94 15.18 -11.63
CA GLU A 165 14.51 15.70 -12.86
C GLU A 165 13.94 17.09 -13.21
N GLY A 166 12.88 17.53 -12.53
CA GLY A 166 12.25 18.82 -12.72
C GLY A 166 11.05 18.80 -13.67
N ASN A 167 10.56 17.62 -14.06
CA ASN A 167 9.38 17.47 -14.91
C ASN A 167 8.11 17.31 -14.07
N VAL A 168 6.99 17.79 -14.60
CA VAL A 168 5.69 17.59 -13.96
C VAL A 168 5.31 16.11 -14.05
N SER A 169 4.97 15.51 -12.91
CA SER A 169 4.51 14.13 -12.82
C SER A 169 2.99 14.07 -12.87
N MET A 170 2.46 13.35 -13.85
CA MET A 170 1.03 13.07 -13.94
C MET A 170 0.59 12.01 -12.93
N PRO A 171 -0.67 12.06 -12.46
CA PRO A 171 -1.22 11.03 -11.58
C PRO A 171 -1.33 9.68 -12.32
N GLN A 172 -1.18 8.60 -11.57
CA GLN A 172 -1.54 7.26 -12.03
C GLN A 172 -2.99 6.97 -11.62
N ILE A 173 -3.78 6.46 -12.55
CA ILE A 173 -5.18 6.08 -12.31
C ILE A 173 -5.23 4.57 -12.11
N HIS A 174 -5.59 4.14 -10.91
CA HIS A 174 -5.79 2.72 -10.59
C HIS A 174 -7.27 2.36 -10.70
N VAL A 175 -7.60 1.45 -11.61
CA VAL A 175 -8.97 0.99 -11.86
C VAL A 175 -8.98 -0.51 -12.13
N GLY A 176 -10.09 -1.17 -11.76
CA GLY A 176 -10.31 -2.56 -12.12
C GLY A 176 -10.57 -2.73 -13.63
N PRO A 177 -10.48 -3.96 -14.17
CA PRO A 177 -10.58 -4.21 -15.62
C PRO A 177 -11.83 -3.62 -16.28
N GLU A 178 -13.00 -3.79 -15.66
CA GLU A 178 -14.26 -3.25 -16.21
C GLU A 178 -14.31 -1.72 -16.26
N ALA A 179 -13.71 -1.06 -15.27
CA ALA A 179 -13.64 0.39 -15.21
C ALA A 179 -12.58 0.93 -16.17
N TYR A 180 -11.49 0.19 -16.39
CA TYR A 180 -10.48 0.49 -17.40
C TYR A 180 -11.09 0.54 -18.80
N ASP A 181 -11.86 -0.48 -19.21
CA ASP A 181 -12.49 -0.51 -20.53
C ASP A 181 -13.43 0.68 -20.77
N LYS A 182 -14.17 1.08 -19.73
CA LYS A 182 -15.04 2.27 -19.78
C LYS A 182 -14.24 3.56 -19.91
N LEU A 183 -13.16 3.68 -19.15
CA LEU A 183 -12.27 4.84 -19.20
C LEU A 183 -11.58 4.96 -20.57
N ALA A 184 -11.02 3.87 -21.08
CA ALA A 184 -10.37 3.83 -22.39
C ALA A 184 -11.33 4.27 -23.50
N LYS A 185 -12.54 3.70 -23.53
CA LYS A 185 -13.58 4.10 -24.50
C LYS A 185 -14.01 5.56 -24.35
N ALA A 186 -14.10 6.08 -23.12
CA ALA A 186 -14.44 7.47 -22.89
C ALA A 186 -13.34 8.44 -23.37
N LEU A 187 -12.08 8.04 -23.27
CA LEU A 187 -10.94 8.80 -23.79
C LEU A 187 -10.88 8.76 -25.33
N GLU A 188 -11.12 7.60 -25.94
CA GLU A 188 -11.12 7.44 -27.40
C GLU A 188 -12.25 8.21 -28.09
N ASN A 189 -13.43 8.23 -27.47
CA ASN A 189 -14.62 8.92 -27.98
C ASN A 189 -14.82 10.30 -27.36
N MET A 190 -13.76 10.91 -26.82
CA MET A 190 -13.83 12.22 -26.20
C MET A 190 -14.12 13.29 -27.25
N GLU A 191 -15.15 14.09 -27.03
CA GLU A 191 -15.47 15.23 -27.89
C GLU A 191 -14.28 16.22 -27.93
N PRO A 192 -13.94 16.79 -29.09
CA PRO A 192 -12.76 17.66 -29.24
C PRO A 192 -12.72 18.86 -28.28
N GLU A 193 -13.90 19.42 -27.96
CA GLU A 193 -14.02 20.54 -27.02
C GLU A 193 -13.64 20.12 -25.59
N VAL A 194 -14.10 18.94 -25.17
CA VAL A 194 -13.81 18.36 -23.84
C VAL A 194 -12.33 17.98 -23.73
N ALA A 195 -11.74 17.46 -24.82
CA ALA A 195 -10.31 17.18 -24.88
C ALA A 195 -9.48 18.47 -24.77
N ALA A 196 -9.87 19.55 -25.46
CA ALA A 196 -9.21 20.84 -25.36
C ALA A 196 -9.30 21.44 -23.94
N GLU A 197 -10.43 21.29 -23.26
CA GLU A 197 -10.58 21.70 -21.87
C GLU A 197 -9.64 20.93 -20.94
N LEU A 198 -9.57 19.60 -21.10
CA LEU A 198 -8.69 18.74 -20.31
C LEU A 198 -7.21 19.11 -20.52
N GLU A 199 -6.78 19.36 -21.76
CA GLU A 199 -5.40 19.78 -22.06
C GLU A 199 -5.08 21.17 -21.49
N ARG A 200 -6.02 22.12 -21.58
CA ARG A 200 -5.85 23.44 -20.93
C ARG A 200 -5.68 23.29 -19.42
N LEU A 201 -6.49 22.44 -18.79
CA LEU A 201 -6.41 22.19 -17.35
C LEU A 201 -5.10 21.51 -16.96
N LYS A 202 -4.61 20.56 -17.77
CA LYS A 202 -3.29 19.94 -17.58
C LYS A 202 -2.17 20.96 -17.62
N GLU A 203 -2.18 21.86 -18.61
CA GLU A 203 -1.15 22.90 -18.76
C GLU A 203 -1.16 23.84 -17.56
N GLU A 204 -2.35 24.34 -17.17
CA GLU A 204 -2.49 25.22 -16.03
C GLU A 204 -1.94 24.59 -14.74
N LYS A 205 -2.35 23.34 -14.45
CA LYS A 205 -1.89 22.59 -13.29
C LYS A 205 -0.39 22.29 -13.34
N SER A 206 0.16 22.07 -14.53
CA SER A 206 1.59 21.85 -14.73
C SER A 206 2.40 23.10 -14.40
N GLN A 207 1.95 24.27 -14.87
CA GLN A 207 2.58 25.56 -14.53
C GLN A 207 2.52 25.85 -13.02
N GLN A 208 1.37 25.58 -12.39
CA GLN A 208 1.22 25.72 -10.93
C GLN A 208 2.21 24.82 -10.16
N ALA A 209 2.40 23.58 -10.61
CA ALA A 209 3.36 22.65 -10.00
C ALA A 209 4.80 23.16 -10.10
N LEU A 210 5.20 23.65 -11.27
CA LEU A 210 6.54 24.21 -11.50
C LEU A 210 6.79 25.47 -10.66
N GLN A 211 5.79 26.36 -10.55
CA GLN A 211 5.88 27.56 -9.72
C GLN A 211 6.05 27.20 -8.24
N ARG A 212 5.22 26.27 -7.72
CA ARG A 212 5.32 25.81 -6.34
C ARG A 212 6.67 25.16 -6.03
N GLU A 213 7.19 24.37 -6.97
CA GLU A 213 8.51 23.76 -6.81
C GLU A 213 9.63 24.80 -6.85
N ALA A 214 9.53 25.84 -7.70
CA ALA A 214 10.47 26.96 -7.71
C ALA A 214 10.45 27.72 -6.38
N GLU A 215 9.27 27.98 -5.81
CA GLU A 215 9.10 28.58 -4.49
C GLU A 215 9.70 27.71 -3.38
N ARG A 216 9.43 26.40 -3.42
CA ARG A 216 10.01 25.44 -2.47
C ARG A 216 11.53 25.48 -2.53
N ARG A 217 12.13 25.44 -3.72
CA ARG A 217 13.58 25.53 -3.91
C ARG A 217 14.16 26.86 -3.46
N ALA A 218 13.44 27.97 -3.67
CA ALA A 218 13.87 29.29 -3.23
C ALA A 218 14.03 29.36 -1.70
N LYS A 219 13.17 28.68 -0.92
CA LYS A 219 13.27 28.61 0.56
C LYS A 219 14.54 27.91 1.05
N PHE A 220 15.18 27.08 0.22
CA PHE A 220 16.35 26.29 0.60
C PHE A 220 17.65 26.75 -0.08
N ARG A 221 17.63 27.78 -0.92
CA ARG A 221 18.88 28.41 -1.37
C ARG A 221 19.51 29.08 -0.16
N ARG A 222 20.62 28.53 0.34
CA ARG A 222 21.51 29.28 1.23
C ARG A 222 21.94 30.53 0.48
N THR A 223 21.75 31.70 1.09
CA THR A 223 22.49 32.90 0.75
C THR A 223 23.97 32.53 0.84
N GLU A 224 24.64 32.41 -0.30
CA GLU A 224 26.10 32.41 -0.35
C GLU A 224 26.52 33.85 -0.05
N ASP A 225 27.14 34.06 1.12
CA ASP A 225 27.97 35.22 1.43
C ASP A 225 29.36 35.05 0.79
#